data_AF-A0A7C1WIW2-F1
#
_entry.id   AF-A0A7C1WIW2-F1
#
_cell.length_a   1.000
_cell.length_b   1.000
_cell.length_c   1.000
_cell.angle_alpha   90.00
_cell.angle_beta   90.00
_cell.angle_gamma   90.00
#
_symmetry.space_group_name_H-M   'P 1'
#
loop_
_entity.id
_entity.type
_entity.pdbx_description
1 polymer ?
#
loop_
_entity_poly.entity_id
_entity_poly.type
_entity_poly.pdbx_seq_one_letter_code
_entity_poly.pdbx_strand_id
1 'polypeptide(L)'
;MNEEFLRKELDLQYFHENGYVRKTCESCGDSFWTLDPNDTRCGDQPCVPFSFIGKPLGKKIFSLREVRESFLSFFEKHGHSRLHYPVTGERMPVIARWRNDIYLTIASIADFQPHVTSGIVSAPANPLVISQPCIRLNDLDQVGVSGRHLTMFEMMGHHAFNKNIDEIYWKEETVRYCNEFFTETIGIPREKITYKEQMWYGGGNAGPCLEVLAGGLEIATLVFMNLKEDPKGEMVIEDKSYTNNPLNIVDTGYGLERIAWVTQGTKTVYETVFPKVIEWIETHSDDPRDKAAVYSLADHTKSLAFMLADGA
;
A
#
# COMPACT_ATOMS: atom_id res chain seq x y z
N MET A 1 -3.70 10.33 -22.98
CA MET A 1 -3.48 11.42 -22.00
C MET A 1 -2.82 10.89 -20.73
N ASN A 2 -3.39 9.86 -20.08
CA ASN A 2 -2.78 9.29 -18.87
C ASN A 2 -1.44 8.58 -19.14
N GLU A 3 -1.31 7.78 -20.21
CA GLU A 3 -0.06 7.03 -20.47
C GLU A 3 1.16 7.94 -20.72
N GLU A 4 1.01 9.00 -21.52
CA GLU A 4 2.11 9.95 -21.78
C GLU A 4 2.49 10.73 -20.52
N PHE A 5 1.49 11.10 -19.71
CA PHE A 5 1.72 11.73 -18.41
C PHE A 5 2.45 10.78 -17.46
N LEU A 6 1.99 9.53 -17.32
CA LEU A 6 2.63 8.51 -16.48
C LEU A 6 4.07 8.27 -16.94
N ARG A 7 4.29 8.11 -18.25
CA ARG A 7 5.64 7.95 -18.80
C ARG A 7 6.54 9.12 -18.42
N LYS A 8 6.07 10.36 -18.61
CA LYS A 8 6.85 11.55 -18.25
C LYS A 8 7.17 11.60 -16.75
N GLU A 9 6.22 11.19 -15.90
CA GLU A 9 6.34 11.31 -14.46
C GLU A 9 7.07 10.13 -13.80
N LEU A 10 7.10 8.96 -14.42
CA LEU A 10 7.61 7.69 -13.85
C LEU A 10 8.80 7.10 -14.62
N ASP A 11 9.31 7.79 -15.64
CA ASP A 11 10.59 7.49 -16.28
C ASP A 11 11.76 7.96 -15.40
N LEU A 12 12.03 7.18 -14.35
CA LEU A 12 12.98 7.51 -13.29
C LEU A 12 14.40 7.04 -13.60
N GLN A 13 15.38 7.85 -13.20
CA GLN A 13 16.80 7.55 -13.38
C GLN A 13 17.21 6.28 -12.60
N TYR A 14 16.60 6.06 -11.42
CA TYR A 14 16.78 4.85 -10.63
C TYR A 14 16.62 3.59 -11.47
N PHE A 15 15.59 3.51 -12.32
CA PHE A 15 15.33 2.31 -13.12
C PHE A 15 16.43 2.05 -14.14
N HIS A 16 16.86 3.09 -14.87
CA HIS A 16 17.92 2.99 -15.87
C HIS A 16 19.26 2.61 -15.26
N GLU A 17 19.62 3.23 -14.14
CA GLU A 17 20.90 2.94 -13.45
C GLU A 17 20.93 1.55 -12.82
N ASN A 18 19.75 0.98 -12.53
CA ASN A 18 19.61 -0.31 -11.86
C ASN A 18 19.20 -1.45 -12.80
N GLY A 19 19.23 -1.23 -14.12
CA GLY A 19 19.06 -2.25 -15.14
C GLY A 19 17.60 -2.67 -15.41
N TYR A 20 16.63 -1.88 -14.94
CA TYR A 20 15.22 -2.13 -15.25
C TYR A 20 14.92 -1.69 -16.69
N VAL A 21 14.01 -2.43 -17.33
CA VAL A 21 13.46 -2.08 -18.63
C VAL A 21 11.96 -1.82 -18.51
N ARG A 22 11.50 -0.73 -19.13
CA ARG A 22 10.07 -0.42 -19.23
C ARG A 22 9.43 -1.25 -20.33
N LYS A 23 8.33 -1.94 -20.01
CA LYS A 23 7.56 -2.79 -20.92
C LYS A 23 6.06 -2.48 -20.80
N THR A 24 5.28 -3.00 -21.74
CA THR A 24 3.82 -2.93 -21.74
C THR A 24 3.26 -4.34 -21.55
N CYS A 25 2.36 -4.51 -20.59
CA CYS A 25 1.76 -5.80 -20.28
C CYS A 25 0.82 -6.25 -21.41
N GLU A 26 1.03 -7.44 -21.95
CA GLU A 26 0.18 -8.01 -23.01
C GLU A 26 -1.27 -8.27 -22.57
N SER A 27 -1.51 -8.39 -21.25
CA SER A 27 -2.83 -8.75 -20.72
C SER A 27 -3.68 -7.53 -20.34
N CYS A 28 -3.13 -6.55 -19.65
CA CYS A 28 -3.88 -5.37 -19.19
C CYS A 28 -3.53 -4.09 -19.96
N GLY A 29 -2.45 -4.07 -20.75
CA GLY A 29 -1.99 -2.88 -21.47
C GLY A 29 -1.21 -1.88 -20.61
N ASP A 30 -1.11 -2.09 -19.30
CA ASP A 30 -0.37 -1.18 -18.41
C ASP A 30 1.14 -1.26 -18.65
N SER A 31 1.80 -0.12 -18.45
CA SER A 31 3.26 -0.07 -18.47
C SER A 31 3.83 -0.55 -17.14
N PHE A 32 4.98 -1.21 -17.17
CA PHE A 32 5.67 -1.70 -15.97
C PHE A 32 7.18 -1.78 -16.17
N TRP A 33 7.92 -1.78 -15.07
CA TRP A 33 9.37 -1.93 -15.03
C TRP A 33 9.74 -3.31 -14.48
N THR A 34 10.65 -3.99 -15.16
CA THR A 34 11.15 -5.33 -14.79
C THR A 34 12.65 -5.45 -15.06
N LEU A 35 13.33 -6.33 -14.34
CA LEU A 35 14.72 -6.71 -14.63
C LEU A 35 14.81 -7.85 -15.66
N ASP A 36 13.72 -8.56 -15.95
CA ASP A 36 13.71 -9.61 -16.98
C ASP A 36 13.29 -9.03 -18.34
N PRO A 37 14.19 -8.90 -19.32
CA PRO A 37 13.85 -8.38 -20.64
C PRO A 37 12.87 -9.28 -21.39
N ASN A 38 12.63 -10.52 -20.96
CA ASN A 38 11.70 -11.46 -21.58
C ASN A 38 10.27 -11.38 -21.01
N ASP A 39 10.06 -10.71 -19.87
CA ASP A 39 8.73 -10.62 -19.24
C ASP A 39 7.72 -9.95 -20.17
N THR A 40 6.58 -10.58 -20.42
CA THR A 40 5.51 -9.97 -21.23
C THR A 40 4.30 -9.52 -20.41
N ARG A 41 4.32 -9.76 -19.09
CA ARG A 41 3.23 -9.45 -18.16
C ARG A 41 3.72 -8.68 -16.95
N CYS A 42 2.88 -7.82 -16.40
CA CYS A 42 3.26 -6.86 -15.35
C CYS A 42 3.63 -7.47 -14.00
N GLY A 43 3.29 -8.74 -13.73
CA GLY A 43 3.54 -9.37 -12.43
C GLY A 43 2.38 -9.25 -11.42
N ASP A 44 1.22 -8.76 -11.86
CA ASP A 44 0.02 -8.57 -11.04
C ASP A 44 -1.08 -9.60 -11.36
N GLN A 45 -1.99 -9.82 -10.41
CA GLN A 45 -3.24 -10.54 -10.64
C GLN A 45 -4.25 -9.61 -11.34
N PRO A 46 -5.00 -10.08 -12.36
CA PRO A 46 -5.11 -11.45 -12.86
C PRO A 46 -4.11 -11.82 -13.97
N CYS A 47 -3.19 -10.93 -14.35
CA CYS A 47 -2.25 -11.14 -15.46
C CYS A 47 -1.33 -12.35 -15.24
N VAL A 48 -0.90 -12.61 -14.00
CA VAL A 48 -0.09 -13.79 -13.63
C VAL A 48 -0.62 -14.44 -12.35
N PRO A 49 -0.56 -15.79 -12.19
CA PRO A 49 -0.93 -16.49 -10.96
C PRO A 49 0.01 -16.14 -9.79
N PHE A 50 -0.44 -16.39 -8.56
CA PHE A 50 0.45 -16.33 -7.40
C PHE A 50 1.52 -17.42 -7.47
N SER A 51 2.79 -17.02 -7.51
CA SER A 51 3.92 -17.96 -7.60
C SER A 51 4.54 -18.32 -6.25
N PHE A 52 4.21 -17.57 -5.19
CA PHE A 52 4.82 -17.70 -3.86
C PHE A 52 4.09 -18.70 -2.93
N ILE A 53 2.90 -19.18 -3.32
CA ILE A 53 2.15 -20.17 -2.54
C ILE A 53 2.94 -21.48 -2.51
N GLY A 54 3.30 -21.94 -1.30
CA GLY A 54 4.21 -23.07 -1.09
C GLY A 54 5.68 -22.80 -1.46
N LYS A 55 6.00 -21.61 -1.96
CA LYS A 55 7.35 -21.15 -2.36
C LYS A 55 7.57 -19.71 -1.86
N PRO A 56 7.64 -19.49 -0.54
CA PRO A 56 7.71 -18.15 0.03
C PRO A 56 8.86 -17.31 -0.55
N LEU A 57 8.63 -16.01 -0.67
CA LEU A 57 9.63 -15.02 -1.08
C LEU A 57 10.14 -14.27 0.15
N GLY A 58 11.45 -14.18 0.30
CA GLY A 58 12.08 -13.53 1.45
C GLY A 58 13.21 -14.39 2.02
N LYS A 59 14.06 -13.78 2.85
CA LYS A 59 15.20 -14.48 3.47
C LYS A 59 14.80 -15.39 4.64
N LYS A 60 13.61 -15.17 5.21
CA LYS A 60 13.00 -15.98 6.26
C LYS A 60 11.49 -15.77 6.26
N ILE A 61 10.78 -16.59 7.04
CA ILE A 61 9.39 -16.35 7.40
C ILE A 61 9.32 -15.15 8.36
N PHE A 62 8.44 -14.19 8.08
CA PHE A 62 8.15 -13.07 8.97
C PHE A 62 6.74 -13.17 9.53
N SER A 63 6.61 -12.99 10.85
CA SER A 63 5.33 -12.69 11.48
C SER A 63 4.90 -11.24 11.21
N LEU A 64 3.61 -10.93 11.38
CA LEU A 64 3.10 -9.55 11.27
C LEU A 64 3.86 -8.58 12.17
N ARG A 65 4.23 -9.00 13.38
CA ARG A 65 5.02 -8.17 14.30
C ARG A 65 6.41 -7.88 13.74
N GLU A 66 7.09 -8.90 13.21
CA GLU A 66 8.44 -8.73 12.65
C GLU A 66 8.41 -7.87 11.38
N VAL A 67 7.42 -8.04 10.49
CA VAL A 67 7.29 -7.17 9.32
C VAL A 67 7.11 -5.72 9.77
N ARG A 68 6.15 -5.46 10.68
CA ARG A 68 5.87 -4.12 11.18
C ARG A 68 7.12 -3.47 11.78
N GLU A 69 7.79 -4.17 12.69
CA GLU A 69 8.95 -3.61 13.37
C GLU A 69 10.13 -3.42 12.41
N SER A 70 10.33 -4.34 11.46
CA SER A 70 11.37 -4.20 10.45
C SER A 70 11.14 -2.97 9.54
N PHE A 71 9.90 -2.68 9.18
CA PHE A 71 9.54 -1.51 8.38
C PHE A 71 9.77 -0.21 9.15
N LEU A 72 9.22 -0.11 10.36
CA LEU A 72 9.35 1.09 11.19
C LEU A 72 10.83 1.38 11.52
N SER A 73 11.57 0.36 11.98
CA SER A 73 13.00 0.47 12.26
C SER A 73 13.84 0.80 11.01
N PHE A 74 13.45 0.31 9.82
CA PHE A 74 14.16 0.62 8.58
C PHE A 74 14.07 2.11 8.27
N PHE A 75 12.88 2.70 8.33
CA PHE A 75 12.70 4.12 8.04
C PHE A 75 13.20 5.03 9.17
N GLU A 76 13.14 4.60 10.43
CA GLU A 76 13.78 5.33 11.54
C GLU A 76 15.30 5.50 11.32
N LYS A 77 15.98 4.46 10.82
CA LYS A 77 17.41 4.53 10.47
C LYS A 77 17.68 5.46 9.29
N HIS A 78 16.68 5.71 8.44
CA HIS A 78 16.75 6.61 7.29
C HIS A 78 16.24 8.03 7.61
N GLY A 79 16.09 8.36 8.90
CA GLY A 79 15.76 9.71 9.36
C GLY A 79 14.26 10.02 9.40
N HIS A 80 13.39 9.05 9.14
CA HIS A 80 11.95 9.22 9.34
C HIS A 80 11.59 9.15 10.82
N SER A 81 10.74 10.05 11.26
CA SER A 81 10.21 9.98 12.62
C SER A 81 9.06 8.97 12.69
N ARG A 82 9.17 7.97 13.55
CA ARG A 82 8.08 7.03 13.85
C ARG A 82 6.94 7.78 14.53
N LEU A 83 5.77 7.78 13.87
CA LEU A 83 4.63 8.53 14.38
C LEU A 83 3.86 7.71 15.42
N HIS A 84 3.60 8.37 16.55
CA HIS A 84 2.60 8.00 17.53
C HIS A 84 1.60 9.15 17.63
N TYR A 85 0.32 8.86 17.79
CA TYR A 85 -0.74 9.85 17.90
C TYR A 85 -0.52 10.69 19.16
N PRO A 86 -0.40 12.03 19.04
CA PRO A 86 0.04 12.87 20.15
C PRO A 86 -0.86 12.82 21.38
N VAL A 87 -2.16 12.53 21.20
CA VAL A 87 -3.16 12.53 22.29
C VAL A 87 -3.12 11.23 23.09
N THR A 88 -2.92 10.09 22.42
CA THR A 88 -3.02 8.77 23.05
C THR A 88 -1.66 8.09 23.24
N GLY A 89 -0.62 8.54 22.54
CA GLY A 89 0.65 7.81 22.40
C GLY A 89 0.57 6.58 21.50
N GLU A 90 -0.58 6.33 20.88
CA GLU A 90 -0.88 5.11 20.10
C GLU A 90 -1.09 5.43 18.61
N ARG A 91 -1.45 4.47 17.77
CA ARG A 91 -1.82 4.73 16.37
C ARG A 91 -3.01 5.71 16.22
N MET A 92 -3.21 6.27 15.02
CA MET A 92 -4.46 6.99 14.70
C MET A 92 -5.65 6.02 14.73
N PRO A 93 -6.85 6.47 15.16
CA PRO A 93 -8.03 5.62 15.17
C PRO A 93 -8.48 5.27 13.74
N VAL A 94 -9.20 4.16 13.59
CA VAL A 94 -9.85 3.78 12.32
C VAL A 94 -11.08 4.64 12.03
N ILE A 95 -11.55 5.42 13.00
CA ILE A 95 -12.62 6.40 12.87
C ILE A 95 -12.01 7.76 12.56
N ALA A 96 -12.35 8.33 11.40
CA ALA A 96 -11.72 9.54 10.87
C ALA A 96 -12.24 10.83 11.54
N ARG A 97 -11.99 11.00 12.85
CA ARG A 97 -12.55 12.08 13.69
C ARG A 97 -12.08 13.50 13.31
N TRP A 98 -10.99 13.64 12.54
CA TRP A 98 -10.40 14.91 12.15
C TRP A 98 -10.96 15.48 10.84
N ARG A 99 -11.86 14.76 10.17
CA ARG A 99 -12.42 15.14 8.86
C ARG A 99 -13.91 14.75 8.78
N ASN A 100 -14.62 15.32 7.81
CA ASN A 100 -16.08 15.18 7.69
C ASN A 100 -16.54 14.59 6.34
N ASP A 101 -15.61 14.23 5.46
CA ASP A 101 -15.87 13.74 4.10
C ASP A 101 -15.76 12.20 3.98
N ILE A 102 -15.12 11.53 4.94
CA ILE A 102 -15.10 10.07 5.09
C ILE A 102 -15.30 9.68 6.56
N TYR A 103 -15.90 8.52 6.81
CA TYR A 103 -16.13 8.02 8.17
C TYR A 103 -14.96 7.21 8.74
N LEU A 104 -14.28 6.44 7.89
CA LEU A 104 -13.24 5.49 8.28
C LEU A 104 -11.90 5.84 7.63
N THR A 105 -10.81 5.47 8.28
CA THR A 105 -9.45 5.60 7.75
C THR A 105 -9.23 4.58 6.64
N ILE A 106 -9.13 5.03 5.38
CA ILE A 106 -9.03 4.15 4.19
C ILE A 106 -7.60 3.91 3.68
N ALA A 107 -6.65 4.72 4.14
CA ALA A 107 -5.24 4.71 3.80
C ALA A 107 -4.45 5.48 4.87
N SER A 108 -3.14 5.25 5.00
CA SER A 108 -2.30 5.99 5.95
C SER A 108 -2.27 7.49 5.66
N ILE A 109 -2.34 7.90 4.39
CA ILE A 109 -2.41 9.33 4.02
C ILE A 109 -3.69 10.03 4.50
N ALA A 110 -4.76 9.27 4.74
CA ALA A 110 -6.04 9.82 5.18
C ALA A 110 -5.95 10.50 6.55
N ASP A 111 -4.95 10.12 7.37
CA ASP A 111 -4.59 10.72 8.66
C ASP A 111 -4.16 12.18 8.54
N PHE A 112 -3.61 12.55 7.39
CA PHE A 112 -3.05 13.88 7.13
C PHE A 112 -3.95 14.74 6.25
N GLN A 113 -4.92 14.12 5.57
CA GLN A 113 -5.89 14.81 4.74
C GLN A 113 -7.05 15.41 5.55
N PRO A 114 -7.63 16.53 5.10
CA PRO A 114 -7.12 17.42 4.05
C PRO A 114 -6.10 18.44 4.58
N HIS A 115 -6.00 18.62 5.89
CA HIS A 115 -5.38 19.81 6.51
C HIS A 115 -3.85 19.91 6.29
N VAL A 116 -3.13 18.79 6.39
CA VAL A 116 -1.68 18.75 6.14
C VAL A 116 -1.41 18.73 4.65
N THR A 117 -2.18 17.95 3.89
CA THR A 117 -1.99 17.80 2.44
C THR A 117 -2.33 19.07 1.66
N SER A 118 -3.15 19.98 2.23
CA SER A 118 -3.41 21.31 1.69
C SER A 118 -2.41 22.38 2.15
N GLY A 119 -1.51 22.05 3.08
CA GLY A 119 -0.54 22.96 3.67
C GLY A 119 -1.09 23.94 4.70
N ILE A 120 -2.33 23.76 5.17
CA ILE A 120 -2.92 24.59 6.23
C ILE A 120 -2.23 24.33 7.58
N VAL A 121 -1.90 23.06 7.84
CA VAL A 121 -1.20 22.62 9.05
C VAL A 121 0.08 21.89 8.66
N SER A 122 1.14 22.07 9.45
CA SER A 122 2.39 21.30 9.26
C SER A 122 2.18 19.83 9.63
N ALA A 123 2.87 18.94 8.93
CA ALA A 123 2.94 17.53 9.33
C ALA A 123 3.55 17.40 10.74
N PRO A 124 3.13 16.40 11.55
CA PRO A 124 3.64 16.20 12.90
C PRO A 124 5.15 15.88 12.93
N ALA A 125 5.66 15.26 11.86
CA ALA A 125 7.08 15.12 11.57
C ALA A 125 7.27 15.07 10.04
N ASN A 126 8.48 15.36 9.55
CA ASN A 126 8.77 15.33 8.12
C ASN A 126 10.26 14.98 7.87
N PRO A 127 10.58 13.81 7.29
CA PRO A 127 9.66 12.77 6.86
C PRO A 127 9.19 11.92 8.06
N LEU A 128 8.11 11.15 7.88
CA LEU A 128 7.51 10.32 8.93
C LEU A 128 7.27 8.88 8.46
N VAL A 129 7.16 7.96 9.41
CA VAL A 129 6.80 6.55 9.15
C VAL A 129 5.72 6.08 10.14
N ILE A 130 4.74 5.31 9.67
CA ILE A 130 3.63 4.78 10.47
C ILE A 130 3.21 3.37 10.01
N SER A 131 2.56 2.61 10.90
CA SER A 131 1.77 1.42 10.59
C SER A 131 0.31 1.72 10.94
N GLN A 132 -0.49 2.11 9.95
CA GLN A 132 -1.85 2.59 10.18
C GLN A 132 -2.89 1.52 9.81
N PRO A 133 -3.68 1.02 10.77
CA PRO A 133 -4.86 0.22 10.47
C PRO A 133 -5.87 1.02 9.64
N CYS A 134 -6.29 0.41 8.54
CA CYS A 134 -7.23 0.97 7.59
C CYS A 134 -8.41 0.01 7.43
N ILE A 135 -9.59 0.57 7.15
CA ILE A 135 -10.78 -0.19 6.81
C ILE A 135 -11.26 0.21 5.42
N ARG A 136 -11.42 -0.78 4.53
CA ARG A 136 -12.00 -0.61 3.20
C ARG A 136 -13.20 -1.52 3.04
N LEU A 137 -14.36 -0.92 2.84
CA LEU A 137 -15.62 -1.63 2.64
C LEU A 137 -16.00 -1.78 1.16
N ASN A 138 -15.29 -1.09 0.26
CA ASN A 138 -15.52 -1.23 -1.19
C ASN A 138 -15.17 -2.64 -1.70
N ASP A 139 -14.24 -3.32 -1.02
CA ASP A 139 -13.77 -4.66 -1.40
C ASP A 139 -14.51 -5.78 -0.63
N LEU A 140 -15.61 -5.46 0.06
CA LEU A 140 -16.31 -6.39 0.95
C LEU A 140 -16.70 -7.70 0.25
N ASP A 141 -17.21 -7.61 -0.98
CA ASP A 141 -17.63 -8.77 -1.78
C ASP A 141 -16.45 -9.68 -2.19
N GLN A 142 -15.22 -9.19 -2.12
CA GLN A 142 -14.01 -9.94 -2.47
C GLN A 142 -13.36 -10.63 -1.26
N VAL A 143 -13.78 -10.29 -0.04
CA VAL A 143 -13.29 -10.89 1.20
C VAL A 143 -13.81 -12.33 1.30
N GLY A 144 -12.91 -13.25 1.63
CA GLY A 144 -13.15 -14.70 1.65
C GLY A 144 -13.13 -15.37 0.28
N VAL A 145 -13.31 -14.61 -0.80
CA VAL A 145 -13.37 -15.14 -2.18
C VAL A 145 -12.01 -15.08 -2.88
N SER A 146 -11.37 -13.92 -2.86
CA SER A 146 -10.15 -13.65 -3.63
C SER A 146 -8.86 -14.19 -2.99
N GLY A 147 -8.90 -14.58 -1.71
CA GLY A 147 -7.74 -15.01 -0.94
C GLY A 147 -6.77 -13.91 -0.51
N ARG A 148 -6.97 -12.65 -0.94
CA ARG A 148 -6.05 -11.52 -0.69
C ARG A 148 -6.68 -10.26 -0.11
N HIS A 149 -8.00 -10.09 -0.20
CA HIS A 149 -8.69 -8.90 0.28
C HIS A 149 -9.08 -9.07 1.75
N LEU A 150 -8.93 -7.99 2.51
CA LEU A 150 -9.30 -7.89 3.92
C LEU A 150 -10.18 -6.65 4.06
N THR A 151 -11.20 -6.68 4.93
CA THR A 151 -11.91 -5.43 5.27
C THR A 151 -11.01 -4.52 6.08
N MET A 152 -10.17 -5.10 6.94
CA MET A 152 -9.23 -4.39 7.79
C MET A 152 -7.81 -4.92 7.61
N PHE A 153 -6.89 -4.01 7.32
CA PHE A 153 -5.47 -4.31 7.16
C PHE A 153 -4.62 -3.16 7.69
N GLU A 154 -3.34 -3.41 7.94
CA GLU A 154 -2.39 -2.36 8.29
C GLU A 154 -1.65 -1.88 7.05
N MET A 155 -1.87 -0.62 6.72
CA MET A 155 -1.12 0.10 5.71
C MET A 155 0.07 0.77 6.39
N MET A 156 1.25 0.21 6.19
CA MET A 156 2.48 0.88 6.63
C MET A 156 2.86 1.93 5.57
N GLY A 157 3.21 3.13 6.00
CA GLY A 157 3.51 4.24 5.09
C GLY A 157 4.67 5.07 5.59
N HIS A 158 5.56 5.44 4.67
CA HIS A 158 6.52 6.51 4.86
C HIS A 158 6.12 7.71 4.01
N HIS A 159 5.98 8.87 4.65
CA HIS A 159 5.44 10.08 4.04
C HIS A 159 6.44 11.23 4.12
N ALA A 160 6.51 12.00 3.04
CA ALA A 160 7.28 13.25 2.97
C ALA A 160 6.41 14.34 2.34
N PHE A 161 6.33 15.49 2.99
CA PHE A 161 5.49 16.60 2.59
C PHE A 161 6.39 17.73 2.05
N ASN A 162 6.58 17.78 0.74
CA ASN A 162 7.50 18.71 0.10
C ASN A 162 6.79 20.02 -0.23
N LYS A 163 7.34 21.12 0.28
CA LYS A 163 6.96 22.49 -0.15
C LYS A 163 7.86 22.88 -1.31
N ASN A 164 7.39 23.75 -2.20
CA ASN A 164 8.16 24.19 -3.38
C ASN A 164 9.59 24.71 -3.12
N ILE A 165 9.92 25.07 -1.88
CA ILE A 165 11.25 25.55 -1.46
C ILE A 165 12.06 24.55 -0.63
N ASP A 166 11.39 23.55 -0.04
CA ASP A 166 11.97 22.59 0.90
C ASP A 166 11.51 21.18 0.50
N GLU A 167 12.27 20.56 -0.42
CA GLU A 167 12.09 19.15 -0.78
C GLU A 167 12.91 18.26 0.15
N ILE A 168 12.25 17.33 0.83
CA ILE A 168 12.89 16.35 1.70
C ILE A 168 13.45 15.21 0.85
N TYR A 169 12.57 14.58 0.06
CA TYR A 169 12.89 13.65 -1.01
C TYR A 169 11.66 13.43 -1.90
N TRP A 170 11.89 12.92 -3.12
CA TRP A 170 10.81 12.67 -4.08
C TRP A 170 10.86 11.26 -4.67
N LYS A 171 10.62 11.11 -5.97
CA LYS A 171 10.38 9.82 -6.62
C LYS A 171 11.55 8.85 -6.56
N GLU A 172 12.75 9.33 -6.89
CA GLU A 172 13.97 8.52 -6.98
C GLU A 172 14.29 7.84 -5.64
N GLU A 173 14.38 8.63 -4.57
CA GLU A 173 14.60 8.18 -3.20
C GLU A 173 13.47 7.27 -2.70
N THR A 174 12.21 7.57 -3.05
CA THR A 174 11.06 6.72 -2.67
C THR A 174 11.20 5.31 -3.25
N VAL A 175 11.54 5.19 -4.53
CA VAL A 175 11.75 3.88 -5.18
C VAL A 175 12.99 3.19 -4.62
N ARG A 176 14.06 3.94 -4.32
CA ARG A 176 15.27 3.40 -3.69
C ARG A 176 14.97 2.78 -2.32
N TYR A 177 14.29 3.52 -1.43
CA TYR A 177 13.89 3.00 -0.13
C TYR A 177 13.00 1.77 -0.25
N CYS A 178 12.05 1.78 -1.18
CA CYS A 178 11.19 0.64 -1.44
C CYS A 178 11.99 -0.60 -1.84
N ASN A 179 12.91 -0.46 -2.79
CA ASN A 179 13.74 -1.56 -3.26
C ASN A 179 14.66 -2.09 -2.16
N GLU A 180 15.34 -1.20 -1.43
CA GLU A 180 16.25 -1.57 -0.33
C GLU A 180 15.49 -2.28 0.80
N PHE A 181 14.31 -1.80 1.18
CA PHE A 181 13.48 -2.47 2.18
C PHE A 181 13.12 -3.90 1.73
N PHE A 182 12.62 -4.09 0.51
CA PHE A 182 12.22 -5.42 0.07
C PHE A 182 13.41 -6.36 -0.16
N THR A 183 14.54 -5.86 -0.66
CA THR A 183 15.66 -6.70 -1.08
C THR A 183 16.64 -6.98 0.05
N GLU A 184 16.90 -5.99 0.92
CA GLU A 184 17.85 -6.13 2.02
C GLU A 184 17.15 -6.51 3.33
N THR A 185 16.02 -5.86 3.64
CA THR A 185 15.30 -6.09 4.90
C THR A 185 14.43 -7.33 4.83
N ILE A 186 13.58 -7.48 3.81
CA ILE A 186 12.72 -8.66 3.65
C ILE A 186 13.47 -9.81 2.95
N GLY A 187 14.36 -9.51 2.01
CA GLY A 187 15.14 -10.52 1.28
C GLY A 187 14.43 -11.08 0.04
N ILE A 188 13.54 -10.31 -0.58
CA ILE A 188 12.93 -10.69 -1.86
C ILE A 188 13.97 -10.46 -2.96
N PRO A 189 14.28 -11.46 -3.81
CA PRO A 189 15.20 -11.28 -4.92
C PRO A 189 14.74 -10.17 -5.85
N ARG A 190 15.66 -9.29 -6.27
CA ARG A 190 15.35 -8.10 -7.06
C ARG A 190 14.62 -8.44 -8.36
N GLU A 191 15.02 -9.52 -9.02
CA GLU A 191 14.42 -10.02 -10.26
C GLU A 191 12.98 -10.56 -10.10
N LYS A 192 12.48 -10.63 -8.86
CA LYS A 192 11.08 -10.98 -8.56
C LYS A 192 10.20 -9.78 -8.28
N ILE A 193 10.76 -8.57 -8.30
CA ILE A 193 10.04 -7.32 -8.05
C ILE A 193 9.82 -6.60 -9.38
N THR A 194 8.56 -6.27 -9.67
CA THR A 194 8.19 -5.41 -10.80
C THR A 194 7.46 -4.17 -10.28
N TYR A 195 7.53 -3.09 -11.05
CA TYR A 195 6.87 -1.82 -10.72
C TYR A 195 5.90 -1.47 -11.84
N LYS A 196 4.60 -1.64 -11.61
CA LYS A 196 3.55 -1.32 -12.57
C LYS A 196 3.10 0.12 -12.41
N GLU A 197 3.05 0.86 -13.51
CA GLU A 197 2.65 2.26 -13.53
C GLU A 197 1.13 2.37 -13.51
N GLN A 198 0.59 3.20 -12.62
CA GLN A 198 -0.84 3.48 -12.51
C GLN A 198 -1.09 4.95 -12.14
N MET A 199 -2.35 5.35 -12.22
CA MET A 199 -2.81 6.63 -11.66
C MET A 199 -3.58 6.36 -10.37
N TRP A 200 -3.20 7.01 -9.29
CA TRP A 200 -3.91 6.92 -8.01
C TRP A 200 -4.72 8.19 -7.77
N TYR A 201 -5.90 8.05 -7.17
CA TYR A 201 -6.76 9.15 -6.74
C TYR A 201 -7.57 8.74 -5.50
N GLY A 202 -7.81 9.69 -4.60
CA GLY A 202 -8.55 9.43 -3.36
C GLY A 202 -8.48 10.60 -2.37
N GLY A 203 -9.56 10.82 -1.62
CA GLY A 203 -9.59 11.82 -0.54
C GLY A 203 -9.32 13.27 -0.98
N GLY A 204 -9.63 13.61 -2.24
CA GLY A 204 -9.42 14.94 -2.82
C GLY A 204 -8.03 15.18 -3.42
N ASN A 205 -7.18 14.16 -3.49
CA ASN A 205 -5.85 14.22 -4.10
C ASN A 205 -5.68 13.12 -5.16
N ALA A 206 -4.68 13.31 -6.03
CA ALA A 206 -4.28 12.32 -7.02
C ALA A 206 -2.79 12.43 -7.36
N GLY A 207 -2.26 11.42 -8.03
CA GLY A 207 -0.88 11.42 -8.53
C GLY A 207 -0.52 10.14 -9.27
N PRO A 208 0.54 10.17 -10.11
CA PRO A 208 1.10 8.97 -10.69
C PRO A 208 1.63 8.05 -9.58
N CYS A 209 1.52 6.74 -9.76
CA CYS A 209 2.00 5.78 -8.80
C CYS A 209 2.68 4.55 -9.43
N LEU A 210 3.47 3.88 -8.60
CA LEU A 210 4.07 2.59 -8.89
C LEU A 210 3.48 1.54 -7.95
N GLU A 211 2.74 0.58 -8.50
CA GLU A 211 2.34 -0.65 -7.81
C GLU A 211 3.54 -1.60 -7.80
N VAL A 212 4.03 -1.93 -6.61
CA VAL A 212 5.18 -2.81 -6.40
C VAL A 212 4.68 -4.23 -6.21
N LEU A 213 5.08 -5.10 -7.12
CA LEU A 213 4.54 -6.44 -7.26
C LEU A 213 5.64 -7.47 -6.97
N ALA A 214 5.30 -8.54 -6.24
CA ALA A 214 6.17 -9.71 -6.10
C ALA A 214 5.34 -10.99 -6.14
N GLY A 215 5.74 -11.93 -7.01
CA GLY A 215 5.12 -13.24 -7.11
C GLY A 215 3.62 -13.24 -7.46
N GLY A 216 3.16 -12.26 -8.22
CA GLY A 216 1.74 -12.12 -8.59
C GLY A 216 0.91 -11.26 -7.62
N LEU A 217 1.52 -10.69 -6.58
CA LEU A 217 0.83 -9.93 -5.53
C LEU A 217 1.41 -8.51 -5.42
N GLU A 218 0.53 -7.51 -5.45
CA GLU A 218 0.87 -6.14 -5.06
C GLU A 218 1.15 -6.06 -3.55
N ILE A 219 2.41 -5.78 -3.21
CA ILE A 219 2.90 -5.72 -1.82
C ILE A 219 3.08 -4.28 -1.32
N ALA A 220 3.18 -3.31 -2.22
CA ALA A 220 3.18 -1.89 -1.90
C ALA A 220 2.69 -1.02 -3.07
N THR A 221 2.33 0.22 -2.77
CA THR A 221 2.00 1.26 -3.74
C THR A 221 2.79 2.52 -3.37
N LEU A 222 3.47 3.13 -4.34
CA LEU A 222 4.23 4.37 -4.19
C LEU A 222 3.53 5.47 -4.99
N VAL A 223 2.76 6.32 -4.33
CA VAL A 223 2.00 7.41 -4.94
C VAL A 223 2.76 8.72 -4.79
N PHE A 224 2.87 9.46 -5.89
CA PHE A 224 3.51 10.77 -5.94
C PHE A 224 2.44 11.84 -6.10
N MET A 225 1.78 12.19 -4.99
CA MET A 225 0.67 13.13 -5.00
C MET A 225 1.14 14.53 -5.40
N ASN A 226 0.88 14.89 -6.65
CA ASN A 226 1.15 16.21 -7.23
C ASN A 226 -0.12 16.88 -7.76
N LEU A 227 -1.30 16.29 -7.53
CA LEU A 227 -2.59 16.82 -7.95
C LEU A 227 -3.57 16.94 -6.77
N LYS A 228 -4.45 17.94 -6.87
CA LYS A 228 -5.58 18.16 -5.97
C LYS A 228 -6.87 18.35 -6.77
N GLU A 229 -7.98 17.89 -6.23
CA GLU A 229 -9.30 18.06 -6.84
C GLU A 229 -9.64 19.55 -6.90
N ASP A 230 -10.02 20.03 -8.08
CA ASP A 230 -10.36 21.42 -8.36
C ASP A 230 -11.33 21.47 -9.54
N PRO A 231 -12.56 22.00 -9.39
CA PRO A 231 -13.53 22.11 -10.48
C PRO A 231 -13.03 22.90 -11.70
N LYS A 232 -11.95 23.69 -11.56
CA LYS A 232 -11.31 24.43 -12.65
C LYS A 232 -10.09 23.72 -13.24
N GLY A 233 -9.83 22.49 -12.79
CA GLY A 233 -8.71 21.67 -13.22
C GLY A 233 -8.82 21.18 -14.65
N GLU A 234 -7.70 21.23 -15.37
CA GLU A 234 -7.59 20.79 -16.76
C GLU A 234 -7.42 19.27 -16.85
N MET A 235 -6.88 18.63 -15.82
CA MET A 235 -6.67 17.18 -15.79
C MET A 235 -7.92 16.49 -15.27
N VAL A 236 -8.48 15.56 -16.05
CA VAL A 236 -9.68 14.79 -15.67
C VAL A 236 -9.28 13.35 -15.34
N ILE A 237 -9.66 12.88 -14.14
CA ILE A 237 -9.45 11.52 -13.64
C ILE A 237 -10.79 11.06 -13.04
N GLU A 238 -11.37 9.97 -13.55
CA GLU A 238 -12.67 9.43 -13.11
C GLU A 238 -13.75 10.51 -12.90
N ASP A 239 -14.01 11.28 -13.95
CA ASP A 239 -15.01 12.37 -13.98
C ASP A 239 -14.77 13.54 -13.02
N LYS A 240 -13.60 13.60 -12.36
CA LYS A 240 -13.18 14.69 -11.50
C LYS A 240 -12.06 15.50 -12.12
N SER A 241 -12.13 16.81 -11.95
CA SER A 241 -11.10 17.76 -12.41
C SER A 241 -10.03 17.98 -11.33
N TYR A 242 -8.78 18.08 -11.76
CA TYR A 242 -7.62 18.23 -10.91
C TYR A 242 -6.69 19.35 -11.40
N THR A 243 -6.11 20.09 -10.45
CA THR A 243 -5.00 21.03 -10.68
C THR A 243 -3.74 20.55 -9.98
N ASN A 244 -2.58 21.14 -10.31
CA ASN A 244 -1.34 20.91 -9.60
C ASN A 244 -1.50 21.23 -8.11
N ASN A 245 -1.05 20.30 -7.27
CA ASN A 245 -1.00 20.49 -5.83
C ASN A 245 0.15 21.46 -5.50
N PRO A 246 -0.07 22.51 -4.66
CA PRO A 246 1.02 23.34 -4.16
C PRO A 246 2.04 22.57 -3.30
N LEU A 247 1.69 21.35 -2.83
CA LEU A 247 2.59 20.44 -2.15
C LEU A 247 2.77 19.16 -2.97
N ASN A 248 4.03 18.77 -3.16
CA ASN A 248 4.39 17.46 -3.67
C ASN A 248 4.50 16.51 -2.48
N ILE A 249 3.65 15.49 -2.41
CA ILE A 249 3.58 14.60 -1.23
C ILE A 249 3.94 13.17 -1.64
N VAL A 250 4.93 12.60 -0.96
CA VAL A 250 5.22 11.17 -1.06
C VAL A 250 4.19 10.45 -0.19
N ASP A 251 3.35 9.67 -0.85
CA ASP A 251 2.34 8.83 -0.22
C ASP A 251 2.64 7.38 -0.54
N THR A 252 3.01 6.60 0.47
CA THR A 252 3.30 5.19 0.28
C THR A 252 2.41 4.32 1.15
N GLY A 253 2.05 3.15 0.62
CA GLY A 253 1.27 2.15 1.31
C GLY A 253 1.85 0.77 1.10
N TYR A 254 2.30 0.13 2.17
CA TYR A 254 2.87 -1.22 2.22
C TYR A 254 1.92 -2.09 3.02
N GLY A 255 1.36 -3.13 2.39
CA GLY A 255 0.39 -4.00 3.04
C GLY A 255 1.07 -4.95 4.01
N LEU A 256 0.95 -4.72 5.32
CA LEU A 256 1.58 -5.53 6.35
C LEU A 256 1.26 -7.02 6.18
N GLU A 257 -0.03 -7.32 6.03
CA GLU A 257 -0.55 -8.68 5.89
C GLU A 257 -0.06 -9.35 4.59
N ARG A 258 0.03 -8.59 3.50
CA ARG A 258 0.51 -9.09 2.20
C ARG A 258 2.00 -9.41 2.23
N ILE A 259 2.80 -8.56 2.88
CA ILE A 259 4.24 -8.80 3.04
C ILE A 259 4.47 -10.01 3.96
N ALA A 260 3.74 -10.14 5.06
CA ALA A 260 3.82 -11.36 5.87
C ALA A 260 3.42 -12.60 5.05
N TRP A 261 2.36 -12.49 4.25
CA TRP A 261 1.86 -13.60 3.44
C TRP A 261 2.85 -14.05 2.37
N VAL A 262 3.49 -13.11 1.66
CA VAL A 262 4.49 -13.47 0.64
C VAL A 262 5.70 -14.20 1.24
N THR A 263 6.07 -13.89 2.49
CA THR A 263 7.16 -14.55 3.22
C THR A 263 6.78 -15.89 3.85
N GLN A 264 5.48 -16.16 4.02
CA GLN A 264 4.97 -17.41 4.60
C GLN A 264 4.52 -18.42 3.54
N GLY A 265 4.00 -17.95 2.41
CA GLY A 265 3.56 -18.81 1.32
C GLY A 265 2.34 -19.68 1.65
N THR A 266 1.49 -19.26 2.60
CA THR A 266 0.20 -19.93 2.89
C THR A 266 -0.75 -19.81 1.68
N LYS A 267 -1.83 -20.59 1.68
CA LYS A 267 -2.78 -20.62 0.56
C LYS A 267 -3.47 -19.26 0.34
N THR A 268 -3.83 -18.59 1.43
CA THR A 268 -4.45 -17.27 1.43
C THR A 268 -3.80 -16.39 2.49
N VAL A 269 -4.06 -15.08 2.42
CA VAL A 269 -3.65 -14.13 3.46
C VAL A 269 -4.29 -14.49 4.81
N TYR A 270 -5.48 -15.11 4.82
CA TYR A 270 -6.21 -15.41 6.04
C TYR A 270 -5.48 -16.42 6.92
N GLU A 271 -4.86 -17.48 6.36
CA GLU A 271 -4.08 -18.42 7.19
C GLU A 271 -2.78 -17.81 7.72
N THR A 272 -2.25 -16.78 7.06
CA THR A 272 -1.11 -16.01 7.58
C THR A 272 -1.53 -15.15 8.77
N VAL A 273 -2.69 -14.50 8.68
CA VAL A 273 -3.11 -13.46 9.65
C VAL A 273 -3.90 -14.05 10.82
N PHE A 274 -4.75 -15.05 10.56
CA PHE A 274 -5.75 -15.54 11.50
C PHE A 274 -5.75 -17.06 11.72
N PRO A 275 -4.59 -17.76 11.73
CA PRO A 275 -4.58 -19.23 11.72
C PRO A 275 -5.41 -19.84 12.87
N LYS A 276 -5.32 -19.25 14.07
CA LYS A 276 -6.07 -19.71 15.25
C LYS A 276 -7.57 -19.39 15.21
N VAL A 277 -7.96 -18.26 14.62
CA VAL A 277 -9.38 -17.88 14.51
C VAL A 277 -10.06 -18.77 13.47
N ILE A 278 -9.38 -19.04 12.36
CA ILE A 278 -9.84 -20.00 11.35
C ILE A 278 -10.00 -21.39 11.95
N GLU A 279 -8.99 -21.90 12.65
CA GLU A 279 -9.07 -23.20 13.36
C GLU A 279 -10.24 -23.23 14.35
N TRP A 280 -10.44 -22.15 15.10
CA TRP A 280 -11.55 -22.04 16.05
C TRP A 280 -12.90 -22.08 15.35
N ILE A 281 -13.10 -21.29 14.28
CA ILE A 281 -14.36 -21.28 13.51
C ILE A 281 -14.61 -22.65 12.89
N GLU A 282 -13.60 -23.27 12.29
CA GLU A 282 -13.72 -24.58 11.66
C GLU A 282 -14.09 -25.68 12.66
N THR A 283 -13.61 -25.59 13.90
CA THR A 283 -13.93 -26.55 14.96
C THR A 283 -15.36 -26.39 15.51
N HIS A 284 -15.94 -25.19 15.42
CA HIS A 284 -17.24 -24.85 16.03
C HIS A 284 -18.34 -24.54 15.00
N SER A 285 -18.07 -24.70 13.70
CA SER A 285 -19.02 -24.48 12.62
C SER A 285 -19.67 -25.80 12.18
N ASP A 286 -20.95 -25.73 11.81
CA ASP A 286 -21.68 -26.85 11.20
C ASP A 286 -21.21 -27.15 9.76
N ASP A 287 -20.60 -26.18 9.06
CA ASP A 287 -20.06 -26.36 7.71
C ASP A 287 -18.68 -25.72 7.51
N PRO A 288 -17.59 -26.33 8.03
CA PRO A 288 -16.23 -25.81 7.90
C PRO A 288 -15.64 -25.92 6.47
N ARG A 289 -16.41 -26.48 5.53
CA ARG A 289 -16.02 -26.61 4.11
C ARG A 289 -16.28 -25.33 3.33
N ASP A 290 -17.20 -24.48 3.79
CA ASP A 290 -17.39 -23.15 3.23
C ASP A 290 -16.25 -22.21 3.69
N LYS A 291 -15.11 -22.32 3.00
CA LYS A 291 -13.93 -21.51 3.31
C LYS A 291 -14.17 -20.02 3.12
N ALA A 292 -15.02 -19.63 2.17
CA ALA A 292 -15.32 -18.22 1.96
C ALA A 292 -15.99 -17.63 3.20
N ALA A 293 -17.01 -18.29 3.75
CA ALA A 293 -17.66 -17.85 4.99
C ALA A 293 -16.71 -17.85 6.19
N VAL A 294 -15.89 -18.90 6.34
CA VAL A 294 -14.89 -19.00 7.43
C VAL A 294 -13.91 -17.83 7.39
N TYR A 295 -13.35 -17.54 6.23
CA TYR A 295 -12.39 -16.44 6.06
C TYR A 295 -13.04 -15.07 6.26
N SER A 296 -14.24 -14.84 5.71
CA SER A 296 -14.95 -13.58 5.90
C SER A 296 -15.29 -13.33 7.36
N LEU A 297 -15.74 -14.36 8.10
CA LEU A 297 -15.99 -14.22 9.53
C LEU A 297 -14.71 -13.92 10.34
N ALA A 298 -13.60 -14.59 10.01
CA ALA A 298 -12.31 -14.32 10.64
C ALA A 298 -11.82 -12.87 10.41
N ASP A 299 -11.97 -12.36 9.18
CA ASP A 299 -11.62 -10.98 8.84
C ASP A 299 -12.55 -9.96 9.51
N HIS A 300 -13.87 -10.14 9.40
CA HIS A 300 -14.85 -9.18 9.89
C HIS A 300 -14.80 -9.03 11.42
N THR A 301 -14.49 -10.10 12.15
CA THR A 301 -14.31 -10.02 13.62
C THR A 301 -13.11 -9.14 14.01
N LYS A 302 -12.01 -9.14 13.23
CA LYS A 302 -10.88 -8.20 13.42
C LYS A 302 -11.33 -6.76 13.17
N SER A 303 -12.04 -6.52 12.07
CA SER A 303 -12.55 -5.20 11.70
C SER A 303 -13.48 -4.62 12.79
N LEU A 304 -14.45 -5.42 13.26
CA LEU A 304 -15.35 -5.05 14.35
C LEU A 304 -14.60 -4.73 15.65
N ALA A 305 -13.58 -5.51 16.01
CA ALA A 305 -12.76 -5.23 17.18
C ALA A 305 -12.12 -3.82 17.14
N PHE A 306 -11.61 -3.41 15.98
CA PHE A 306 -11.02 -2.08 15.80
C PHE A 306 -12.08 -0.97 15.78
N MET A 307 -13.19 -1.18 15.08
CA MET A 307 -14.28 -0.22 15.04
C MET A 307 -14.85 0.06 16.44
N LEU A 308 -15.15 -0.98 17.21
CA LEU A 308 -15.70 -0.85 18.56
C LEU A 308 -14.68 -0.22 19.53
N ALA A 309 -13.41 -0.62 19.46
CA ALA A 309 -12.36 -0.06 20.32
C ALA A 309 -12.10 1.42 20.04
N ASP A 310 -12.21 1.85 18.79
CA ASP A 310 -11.99 3.25 18.40
C ASP A 310 -13.28 4.11 18.48
N GLY A 311 -14.38 3.52 18.96
CA GLY A 311 -15.63 4.20 19.32
C GLY A 311 -16.56 4.48 18.16
N ALA A 312 -16.74 3.51 17.25
CA ALA A 312 -17.82 3.47 16.28
C ALA A 312 -19.21 3.38 16.93
#